data_AF-A0AAV1UBK2-F1
#
_entry.id   AF-A0AAV1UBK2-F1
#
_cell.length_a   1.000
_cell.length_b   1.000
_cell.length_c   1.000
_cell.angle_alpha   90.00
_cell.angle_beta   90.00
_cell.angle_gamma   90.00
#
_symmetry.space_group_name_H-M   'P 1'
#
loop_
_entity.id
_entity.type
_entity.pdbx_description
1 polymer ?
#
loop_
_entity_poly.entity_id
_entity_poly.type
_entity_poly.pdbx_seq_one_letter_code
_entity_poly.pdbx_strand_id
1 'polypeptide(L)'
;MGHQPGIAEDEDDGICLCCAEQGLNAMISTPELSIRTQIAESYANDSFYTGIINYIRHPSEGSLAKLTKPTRDNIKRYALDGPLLTYTMDVFDPPRVVIPADDDLRARLVHEFHDTPTGGHLGREKTFAAISRVFFWPRMYKYIQKWVRSCEICQRVKPAPSSQAPLRPLPIATEAWRSVSMDFIFGLPPDEQKRTGVLVLWIDLAKWCILLQSPRMLRRRRPRRSSSISYFDITACLN
;
A
#
# COMPACT_ATOMS: atom_id res chain seq x y z
N MET A 1 -17.31 -31.12 -49.73
CA MET A 1 -15.87 -31.42 -49.64
C MET A 1 -15.30 -30.53 -48.55
N GLY A 2 -14.87 -30.97 -47.38
CA GLY A 2 -14.50 -32.29 -46.91
C GLY A 2 -13.29 -32.10 -46.01
N HIS A 3 -13.48 -32.37 -44.71
CA HIS A 3 -12.51 -32.88 -43.73
C HIS A 3 -11.23 -32.07 -43.34
N GLN A 4 -11.15 -31.76 -42.04
CA GLN A 4 -9.97 -31.51 -41.17
C GLN A 4 -8.90 -32.64 -41.26
N PRO A 5 -7.64 -32.54 -40.75
CA PRO A 5 -7.21 -32.13 -39.37
C PRO A 5 -5.87 -31.32 -39.33
N GLY A 6 -5.23 -30.90 -38.23
CA GLY A 6 -5.35 -31.23 -36.81
C GLY A 6 -4.56 -30.25 -35.91
N ILE A 7 -4.55 -30.61 -34.63
CA ILE A 7 -4.25 -29.84 -33.41
C ILE A 7 -2.73 -29.74 -33.14
N ALA A 8 -2.28 -28.60 -32.61
CA ALA A 8 -1.18 -28.53 -31.65
C ALA A 8 -1.49 -27.43 -30.62
N GLU A 9 -1.41 -27.85 -29.36
CA GLU A 9 -1.68 -27.13 -28.12
C GLU A 9 -0.60 -26.07 -27.85
N ASP A 10 -0.95 -25.00 -27.13
CA ASP A 10 -0.16 -24.52 -25.99
C ASP A 10 -0.99 -23.50 -25.15
N GLU A 11 -1.21 -23.92 -23.91
CA GLU A 11 -1.58 -23.24 -22.66
C GLU A 11 -0.67 -22.01 -22.36
N ASP A 12 -0.88 -21.05 -21.46
CA ASP A 12 -1.81 -20.68 -20.39
C ASP A 12 -1.35 -19.26 -19.95
N ASP A 13 -2.27 -18.32 -19.73
CA ASP A 13 -2.05 -17.15 -18.87
C ASP A 13 -3.41 -16.78 -18.25
N GLY A 14 -3.76 -17.57 -17.24
CA GLY A 14 -5.01 -17.58 -16.49
C GLY A 14 -5.58 -16.20 -16.11
N ILE A 15 -6.72 -15.91 -16.73
CA ILE A 15 -7.78 -15.11 -16.12
C ILE A 15 -8.24 -15.88 -14.88
N CYS A 16 -8.01 -15.30 -13.70
CA CYS A 16 -8.41 -15.88 -12.42
C CYS A 16 -9.93 -16.18 -12.41
N LEU A 17 -10.25 -17.47 -12.48
CA LEU A 17 -11.59 -18.02 -12.61
C LEU A 17 -12.39 -18.05 -11.30
N CYS A 18 -12.15 -17.12 -10.36
CA CYS A 18 -13.00 -16.97 -9.16
C CYS A 18 -14.08 -15.89 -9.30
N CYS A 19 -14.14 -15.20 -10.45
CA CYS A 19 -14.99 -14.01 -10.64
C CYS A 19 -16.24 -14.21 -11.50
N ALA A 20 -16.70 -15.43 -11.78
CA ALA A 20 -17.95 -15.63 -12.52
C ALA A 20 -18.82 -16.71 -11.88
N GLU A 21 -20.00 -16.27 -11.42
CA GLU A 21 -21.17 -17.06 -11.05
C GLU A 21 -21.14 -17.83 -9.73
N GLN A 22 -21.39 -17.10 -8.64
CA GLN A 22 -22.38 -17.51 -7.64
C GLN A 22 -23.29 -16.29 -7.43
N GLY A 23 -24.46 -16.22 -8.05
CA GLY A 23 -25.58 -17.03 -7.59
C GLY A 23 -26.07 -16.44 -6.25
N LEU A 24 -26.61 -15.22 -6.30
CA LEU A 24 -27.36 -14.60 -5.20
C LEU A 24 -28.60 -15.45 -4.91
N ASN A 25 -28.44 -16.53 -4.16
CA ASN A 25 -29.51 -17.22 -3.45
C ASN A 25 -29.12 -17.34 -1.97
N ALA A 26 -28.88 -16.19 -1.34
CA ALA A 26 -29.04 -16.05 0.09
C ALA A 26 -30.46 -15.57 0.35
N MET A 27 -31.41 -16.51 0.34
CA MET A 27 -32.74 -16.30 0.89
C MET A 27 -32.63 -16.30 2.42
N ILE A 28 -32.13 -15.19 2.96
CA ILE A 28 -32.39 -14.75 4.33
C ILE A 28 -32.87 -13.31 4.19
N SER A 29 -34.18 -13.15 4.43
CA SER A 29 -34.96 -11.92 4.58
C SER A 29 -34.15 -10.65 4.90
N THR A 30 -34.39 -9.57 4.16
CA THR A 30 -33.89 -8.19 4.40
C THR A 30 -34.38 -7.55 5.72
N PRO A 31 -33.86 -6.38 6.17
CA PRO A 31 -32.92 -5.47 5.48
C PRO A 31 -31.67 -5.06 6.29
N GLU A 32 -30.76 -4.38 5.60
CA GLU A 32 -29.70 -3.49 6.07
C GLU A 32 -30.12 -2.59 7.26
N LEU A 33 -30.12 -3.13 8.48
CA LEU A 33 -30.51 -2.40 9.71
C LEU A 33 -29.64 -2.73 10.94
N SER A 34 -28.55 -3.49 10.83
CA SER A 34 -27.75 -3.87 12.01
C SER A 34 -26.79 -2.77 12.50
N ILE A 35 -25.98 -2.18 11.61
CA ILE A 35 -24.94 -1.22 12.02
C ILE A 35 -25.49 0.18 12.29
N ARG A 36 -26.46 0.66 11.49
CA ARG A 36 -27.08 1.98 11.67
C ARG A 36 -27.86 2.05 12.99
N THR A 37 -28.60 1.00 13.31
CA THR A 37 -29.33 0.90 14.59
C THR A 37 -28.36 0.85 15.75
N GLN A 38 -27.29 0.05 15.65
CA GLN A 38 -26.26 -0.01 16.68
C GLN A 38 -25.57 1.35 16.91
N ILE A 39 -25.25 2.09 15.84
CA ILE A 39 -24.71 3.46 15.93
C ILE A 39 -25.70 4.34 16.69
N ALA A 40 -26.97 4.31 16.32
CA ALA A 40 -28.00 5.13 16.96
C ALA A 40 -28.15 4.82 18.46
N GLU A 41 -28.18 3.54 18.83
CA GLU A 41 -28.26 3.10 20.23
C GLU A 41 -27.02 3.51 21.03
N SER A 42 -25.83 3.40 20.42
CA SER A 42 -24.57 3.75 21.07
C SER A 42 -24.44 5.24 21.42
N TYR A 43 -25.23 6.13 20.80
CA TYR A 43 -25.27 7.54 21.21
C TYR A 43 -25.74 7.72 22.65
N ALA A 44 -26.61 6.85 23.17
CA ALA A 44 -27.09 6.93 24.55
C ALA A 44 -25.96 6.79 25.59
N ASN A 45 -24.88 6.11 25.21
CA ASN A 45 -23.70 5.91 26.05
C ASN A 45 -22.68 7.06 25.92
N ASP A 46 -22.86 7.95 24.93
CA ASP A 46 -21.96 9.08 24.67
C ASP A 46 -22.61 10.39 25.11
N SER A 47 -22.18 10.90 26.27
CA SER A 47 -22.70 12.15 26.83
C SER A 47 -22.46 13.37 25.93
N PHE A 48 -21.39 13.36 25.14
CA PHE A 48 -21.06 14.46 24.23
C PHE A 48 -22.05 14.51 23.06
N TYR A 49 -22.26 13.39 22.36
CA TYR A 49 -23.23 13.36 21.26
C TYR A 49 -24.68 13.41 21.74
N THR A 50 -24.99 12.84 22.91
CA THR A 50 -26.31 13.01 23.54
C THR A 50 -26.62 14.49 23.77
N GLY A 51 -25.64 15.29 24.23
CA GLY A 51 -25.81 16.74 24.37
C GLY A 51 -26.15 17.44 23.05
N ILE A 52 -25.46 17.08 21.97
CA ILE A 52 -25.69 17.63 20.62
C ILE A 52 -27.08 17.22 20.11
N ILE A 53 -27.43 15.93 20.21
CA ILE A 53 -28.73 15.39 19.77
C ILE A 53 -29.87 16.07 20.52
N ASN A 54 -29.75 16.25 21.83
CA ASN A 54 -30.76 16.94 22.64
C ASN A 54 -30.96 18.39 22.21
N TYR A 55 -29.88 19.12 21.91
CA TYR A 55 -29.98 20.48 21.38
C TYR A 55 -30.66 20.51 20.00
N ILE A 56 -30.32 19.61 19.09
CA ILE A 56 -30.93 19.58 17.74
C ILE A 56 -32.42 19.26 17.81
N ARG A 57 -32.83 18.34 18.71
CA ARG A 57 -34.24 18.00 18.91
C ARG A 57 -35.04 19.13 19.56
N HIS A 58 -34.42 19.84 20.52
CA HIS A 58 -35.07 20.89 21.30
C HIS A 58 -34.16 22.12 21.46
N PRO A 59 -34.03 22.96 20.41
CA PRO A 59 -33.13 24.10 20.42
C PRO A 59 -33.51 25.10 21.52
N SER A 60 -32.61 25.30 22.48
CA SER A 60 -32.79 26.25 23.58
C SER A 60 -31.45 26.82 24.03
N GLU A 61 -31.44 28.04 24.54
CA GLU A 61 -30.20 28.66 25.06
C GLU A 61 -29.57 27.83 26.18
N GLY A 62 -30.40 27.22 27.04
CA GLY A 62 -29.93 26.36 28.13
C GLY A 62 -29.26 25.06 27.66
N SER A 63 -29.73 24.46 26.55
CA SER A 63 -29.07 23.27 25.98
C SER A 63 -27.82 23.66 25.19
N LEU A 64 -27.84 24.81 24.49
CA LEU A 64 -26.67 25.36 23.79
C LEU A 64 -25.54 25.71 24.77
N ALA A 65 -25.89 26.23 25.95
CA ALA A 65 -24.93 26.59 27.00
C ALA A 65 -24.14 25.40 27.53
N LYS A 66 -24.73 24.19 27.52
CA LYS A 66 -24.09 22.93 27.96
C LYS A 66 -23.05 22.42 26.96
N LEU A 67 -23.10 22.85 25.70
CA LEU A 67 -22.14 22.45 24.67
C LEU A 67 -20.82 23.24 24.80
N THR A 68 -19.72 22.56 24.52
CA THR A 68 -18.39 23.21 24.47
C THR A 68 -18.36 24.29 23.39
N LYS A 69 -17.52 25.32 23.57
CA LYS A 69 -17.41 26.43 22.60
C LYS A 69 -17.12 25.95 21.17
N PRO A 70 -16.14 25.06 20.90
CA PRO A 70 -15.90 24.57 19.54
C PRO A 70 -17.11 23.84 18.94
N THR A 71 -17.84 23.06 19.75
CA THR A 71 -19.06 22.38 19.30
C THR A 71 -20.15 23.38 18.94
N ARG A 72 -20.32 24.42 19.75
CA ARG A 72 -21.30 25.49 19.55
C ARG A 72 -21.05 26.25 18.25
N ASP A 73 -19.80 26.62 18.01
CA ASP A 73 -19.39 27.36 16.81
C ASP A 73 -19.64 26.53 15.53
N ASN A 74 -19.55 25.21 15.64
CA ASN A 74 -19.77 24.27 14.54
C ASN A 74 -21.13 23.57 14.58
N ILE A 75 -22.08 23.99 15.41
CA ILE A 75 -23.32 23.24 15.64
C ILE A 75 -24.16 23.09 14.37
N LYS A 76 -24.08 24.06 13.46
CA LYS A 76 -24.75 24.06 12.15
C LYS A 76 -24.28 22.96 11.22
N ARG A 77 -23.11 22.38 11.48
CA ARG A 77 -22.56 21.24 10.73
C ARG A 77 -23.17 19.91 11.15
N TYR A 78 -23.85 19.88 12.30
CA TYR A 78 -24.54 18.69 12.78
C TYR A 78 -26.02 18.74 12.41
N ALA A 79 -26.54 17.63 11.89
CA ALA A 79 -27.95 17.45 11.60
C ALA A 79 -28.40 16.03 11.95
N LEU A 80 -29.69 15.86 12.20
CA LEU A 80 -30.27 14.52 12.40
C LEU A 80 -30.87 14.01 11.09
N ASP A 81 -30.53 12.78 10.74
CA ASP A 81 -31.14 12.00 9.67
C ASP A 81 -31.80 10.76 10.31
N GLY A 82 -33.09 10.87 10.61
CA GLY A 82 -33.80 9.89 11.43
C GLY A 82 -33.16 9.71 12.81
N PRO A 83 -32.72 8.49 13.18
CA PRO A 83 -32.06 8.24 14.46
C PRO A 83 -30.55 8.54 14.44
N LEU A 84 -29.98 8.89 13.28
CA LEU A 84 -28.54 9.08 13.12
C LEU A 84 -28.14 10.56 13.20
N LEU A 85 -27.03 10.82 13.86
CA LEU A 85 -26.37 12.11 13.82
C LEU A 85 -25.45 12.15 12.60
N THR A 86 -25.54 13.22 11.83
CA THR A 86 -24.71 13.46 10.64
C THR A 86 -23.88 14.72 10.78
N TYR A 87 -22.75 14.77 10.08
CA TYR A 87 -21.83 15.89 10.08
C TYR A 87 -21.43 16.29 8.66
N THR A 88 -21.56 17.57 8.33
CA THR A 88 -21.16 18.17 7.05
C THR A 88 -19.91 19.03 7.21
N MET A 89 -18.88 18.75 6.41
CA MET A 89 -17.64 19.55 6.41
C MET A 89 -17.85 20.88 5.67
N ASP A 90 -18.42 20.78 4.47
CA ASP A 90 -18.81 21.86 3.57
C ASP A 90 -20.28 21.65 3.12
N VAL A 91 -20.90 22.70 2.59
CA VAL A 91 -22.27 22.70 2.02
C VAL A 91 -22.38 21.76 0.82
N PHE A 92 -21.28 21.56 0.08
CA PHE A 92 -21.24 20.67 -1.09
C PHE A 92 -20.90 19.22 -0.75
N ASP A 93 -20.41 18.95 0.46
CA ASP A 93 -20.06 17.60 0.87
C ASP A 93 -21.31 16.83 1.30
N PRO A 94 -21.43 15.53 0.93
CA PRO A 94 -22.49 14.69 1.46
C PRO A 94 -22.35 14.56 2.99
N PRO A 95 -23.47 14.53 3.73
CA PRO A 95 -23.46 14.35 5.17
C PRO A 95 -22.87 13.00 5.54
N ARG A 96 -21.98 13.00 6.55
CA ARG A 96 -21.29 11.80 7.03
C ARG A 96 -21.90 11.35 8.35
N VAL A 97 -22.12 10.06 8.53
CA VAL A 97 -22.68 9.51 9.78
C VAL A 97 -21.65 9.65 10.90
N VAL A 98 -22.08 10.23 12.01
CA VAL A 98 -21.23 10.45 13.18
C VAL A 98 -21.12 9.18 14.00
N ILE A 99 -19.89 8.80 14.30
CA ILE A 99 -19.58 7.63 15.10
C ILE A 99 -19.27 8.04 16.55
N PRO A 100 -19.99 7.49 17.55
CA PRO A 100 -19.76 7.80 18.95
C PRO A 100 -18.37 7.37 19.45
N ALA A 101 -18.02 7.75 20.67
CA ALA A 101 -16.82 7.29 21.36
C ALA A 101 -16.92 5.82 21.83
N ASP A 102 -17.32 4.95 20.92
CA ASP A 102 -17.35 3.50 21.08
C ASP A 102 -16.16 2.90 20.31
N ASP A 103 -15.19 2.39 21.04
CA ASP A 103 -13.95 1.85 20.47
C ASP A 103 -14.21 0.54 19.71
N ASP A 104 -15.16 -0.30 20.13
CA ASP A 104 -15.50 -1.55 19.44
C ASP A 104 -16.16 -1.27 18.09
N LEU A 105 -17.04 -0.27 18.04
CA LEU A 105 -17.68 0.14 16.80
C LEU A 105 -16.68 0.81 15.84
N ARG A 106 -15.79 1.67 16.35
CA ARG A 106 -14.70 2.26 15.55
C ARG A 106 -13.72 1.20 15.05
N ALA A 107 -13.35 0.24 15.89
CA ALA A 107 -12.47 -0.87 15.52
C ALA A 107 -13.09 -1.72 14.41
N ARG A 108 -14.35 -2.13 14.54
CA ARG A 108 -15.05 -2.89 13.49
C ARG A 108 -15.13 -2.14 12.16
N LEU A 109 -15.41 -0.84 12.20
CA LEU A 109 -15.40 -0.01 10.99
C LEU A 109 -14.01 0.03 10.34
N VAL A 110 -12.95 0.27 11.11
CA VAL A 110 -11.61 0.31 10.52
C VAL A 110 -11.19 -1.07 10.00
N HIS A 111 -11.51 -2.14 10.72
CA HIS A 111 -11.27 -3.52 10.28
C HIS A 111 -11.96 -3.81 8.94
N GLU A 112 -13.24 -3.47 8.80
CA GLU A 112 -14.00 -3.71 7.57
C GLU A 112 -13.37 -3.04 6.35
N PHE A 113 -12.87 -1.81 6.51
CA PHE A 113 -12.28 -1.02 5.42
C PHE A 113 -10.78 -1.26 5.21
N HIS A 114 -10.10 -2.01 6.09
CA HIS A 114 -8.66 -2.20 6.03
C HIS A 114 -8.25 -3.68 5.98
N ASP A 115 -8.75 -4.49 6.92
CA ASP A 115 -8.28 -5.85 7.16
C ASP A 115 -9.03 -6.91 6.34
N THR A 116 -10.19 -6.56 5.78
CA THR A 116 -10.92 -7.46 4.88
C THR A 116 -10.22 -7.59 3.53
N PRO A 117 -10.42 -8.69 2.79
CA PRO A 117 -9.91 -8.83 1.42
C PRO A 117 -10.33 -7.67 0.51
N THR A 118 -11.56 -7.16 0.68
CA THR A 118 -12.10 -6.00 -0.03
C THR A 118 -11.37 -4.71 0.38
N GLY A 119 -11.04 -4.56 1.66
CA GLY A 119 -10.25 -3.45 2.20
C GLY A 119 -8.76 -3.49 1.81
N GLY A 120 -8.25 -4.67 1.41
CA GLY A 120 -6.98 -4.84 0.71
C GLY A 120 -5.73 -4.35 1.44
N HIS A 121 -5.79 -4.19 2.77
CA HIS A 121 -4.70 -3.64 3.58
C HIS A 121 -4.14 -2.32 3.04
N LEU A 122 -5.04 -1.46 2.55
CA LEU A 122 -4.68 -0.18 1.97
C LEU A 122 -3.89 0.68 2.98
N GLY A 123 -2.97 1.48 2.46
CA GLY A 123 -2.20 2.41 3.29
C GLY A 123 -3.09 3.47 3.97
N ARG A 124 -2.58 4.05 5.05
CA ARG A 124 -3.26 5.05 5.92
C ARG A 124 -4.16 6.05 5.17
N GLU A 125 -3.63 6.72 4.15
CA GLU A 125 -4.36 7.77 3.42
C GLU A 125 -5.58 7.21 2.68
N LYS A 126 -5.44 6.04 2.07
CA LYS A 126 -6.51 5.40 1.31
C LYS A 126 -7.60 4.87 2.24
N THR A 127 -7.22 4.24 3.36
CA THR A 127 -8.18 3.80 4.38
C THR A 127 -8.94 4.99 4.97
N PHE A 128 -8.25 6.08 5.30
CA PHE A 128 -8.90 7.30 5.78
C PHE A 128 -9.85 7.89 4.72
N ALA A 129 -9.42 7.98 3.46
CA ALA A 129 -10.26 8.48 2.38
C ALA A 129 -11.51 7.61 2.18
N ALA A 130 -11.43 6.29 2.31
CA ALA A 130 -12.56 5.39 2.18
C ALA A 130 -13.57 5.57 3.33
N ILE A 131 -13.10 5.54 4.57
CA ILE A 131 -13.96 5.66 5.76
C ILE A 131 -14.58 7.06 5.84
N SER A 132 -13.77 8.11 5.59
CA SER A 132 -14.21 9.49 5.74
C SER A 132 -15.26 9.93 4.71
N ARG A 133 -15.48 9.17 3.63
CA ARG A 133 -16.58 9.44 2.68
C ARG A 133 -17.96 9.22 3.31
N VAL A 134 -18.06 8.30 4.27
CA VAL A 134 -19.34 7.85 4.83
C VAL A 134 -19.45 8.18 6.32
N PHE A 135 -18.34 8.10 7.05
CA PHE A 135 -18.32 8.24 8.50
C PHE A 135 -17.46 9.41 8.97
N PHE A 136 -17.79 9.91 10.15
CA PHE A 136 -17.05 10.99 10.80
C PHE A 136 -16.95 10.77 12.31
N TRP A 137 -15.77 11.01 12.87
CA TRP A 137 -15.60 11.31 14.29
C TRP A 137 -14.36 12.18 14.50
N PRO A 138 -14.31 12.97 15.59
CA PRO A 138 -13.14 13.78 15.91
C PRO A 138 -11.87 12.93 15.98
N ARG A 139 -10.81 13.42 15.31
CA ARG A 139 -9.47 12.81 15.29
C ARG A 139 -9.42 11.39 14.68
N MET A 140 -10.39 11.01 13.82
CA MET A 140 -10.41 9.70 13.16
C MET A 140 -9.12 9.37 12.39
N TYR A 141 -8.46 10.36 11.79
CA TYR A 141 -7.19 10.17 11.09
C TYR A 141 -6.10 9.58 12.00
N LYS A 142 -5.98 10.08 13.23
CA LYS A 142 -5.00 9.57 14.20
C LYS A 142 -5.32 8.14 14.62
N TYR A 143 -6.61 7.82 14.78
CA TYR A 143 -7.08 6.48 15.11
C TYR A 143 -6.72 5.49 14.00
N ILE A 144 -7.08 5.81 12.76
CA ILE A 144 -6.81 4.99 11.57
C ILE A 144 -5.30 4.84 11.34
N GLN A 145 -4.52 5.90 11.52
CA GLN A 145 -3.07 5.84 11.46
C GLN A 145 -2.49 4.83 12.46
N LYS A 146 -2.99 4.82 13.70
CA LYS A 146 -2.54 3.88 14.73
C LYS A 146 -2.88 2.44 14.32
N TRP A 147 -4.10 2.21 13.84
CA TRP A 147 -4.58 0.90 13.39
C TRP A 147 -3.73 0.32 12.26
N VAL A 148 -3.56 1.08 11.17
CA VAL A 148 -2.76 0.65 10.00
C VAL A 148 -1.30 0.44 10.40
N ARG A 149 -0.78 1.25 11.34
CA ARG A 149 0.59 1.07 11.85
C ARG A 149 0.73 -0.23 12.67
N SER A 150 -0.31 -0.68 13.37
CA SER A 150 -0.29 -1.96 14.11
C SER A 150 -0.63 -3.18 13.26
N CYS A 151 -1.08 -3.02 12.00
CA CYS A 151 -1.42 -4.13 11.13
C CYS A 151 -0.16 -4.94 10.75
N GLU A 152 -0.14 -6.21 11.16
CA GLU A 152 0.99 -7.10 10.93
C GLU A 152 1.22 -7.38 9.44
N ILE A 153 0.15 -7.54 8.66
CA ILE A 153 0.23 -7.80 7.22
C ILE A 153 0.88 -6.60 6.52
N CYS A 154 0.44 -5.38 6.83
CA CYS A 154 1.06 -4.17 6.32
C CYS A 154 2.53 -4.04 6.73
N GLN A 155 2.88 -4.40 7.98
CA GLN A 155 4.26 -4.35 8.45
C GLN A 155 5.18 -5.33 7.73
N ARG A 156 4.69 -6.54 7.44
CA ARG A 156 5.47 -7.58 6.73
C ARG A 156 5.68 -7.25 5.26
N VAL A 157 4.68 -6.67 4.60
CA VAL A 157 4.72 -6.36 3.16
C VAL A 157 5.44 -5.04 2.88
N LYS A 158 5.32 -4.04 3.77
CA LYS A 158 5.94 -2.75 3.56
C LYS A 158 7.45 -2.87 3.76
N PRO A 159 8.28 -2.61 2.73
CA PRO A 159 9.72 -2.62 2.91
C PRO A 159 10.07 -1.60 3.99
N ALA A 160 10.91 -2.02 4.94
CA ALA A 160 11.47 -1.10 5.91
C ALA A 160 12.08 0.08 5.14
N PRO A 161 11.86 1.33 5.57
CA PRO A 161 12.56 2.46 4.98
C PRO A 161 14.05 2.12 5.07
N SER A 162 14.68 1.90 3.92
CA SER A 162 16.07 1.50 3.92
C SER A 162 16.84 2.64 4.54
N SER A 163 17.44 2.42 5.71
CA SER A 163 18.51 3.25 6.20
C SER A 163 19.72 2.96 5.32
N GLN A 164 19.66 3.40 4.06
CA GLN A 164 20.82 3.39 3.19
C GLN A 164 21.86 4.24 3.92
N ALA A 165 22.98 3.62 4.24
CA ALA A 165 24.11 4.36 4.76
C ALA A 165 24.42 5.49 3.77
N PRO A 166 24.81 6.68 4.24
CA PRO A 166 25.23 7.76 3.36
C PRO A 166 26.28 7.22 2.37
N LEU A 167 26.05 7.42 1.08
CA LEU A 167 27.01 7.03 0.05
C LEU A 167 28.34 7.74 0.34
N ARG A 168 29.41 6.97 0.49
CA ARG A 168 30.77 7.52 0.63
C ARG A 168 31.43 7.52 -0.75
N PRO A 169 32.00 8.65 -1.20
CA PRO A 169 32.77 8.65 -2.44
C PRO A 169 33.97 7.73 -2.30
N LEU A 170 34.30 7.01 -3.38
CA LEU A 170 35.54 6.24 -3.44
C LEU A 170 36.74 7.20 -3.41
N PRO A 171 37.88 6.79 -2.82
CA PRO A 171 39.08 7.60 -2.83
C PRO A 171 39.54 7.84 -4.27
N ILE A 172 39.97 9.06 -4.58
CA ILE A 172 40.49 9.43 -5.90
C ILE A 172 41.81 8.67 -6.11
N ALA A 173 41.89 7.85 -7.16
CA ALA A 173 43.13 7.18 -7.54
C ALA A 173 44.17 8.21 -7.98
N THR A 174 45.40 8.14 -7.47
CA THR A 174 46.50 9.04 -7.82
C THR A 174 47.42 8.49 -8.90
N GLU A 175 47.32 7.19 -9.19
CA GLU A 175 48.12 6.47 -10.20
C GLU A 175 47.21 5.61 -11.09
N ALA A 176 47.60 5.39 -12.34
CA ALA A 176 46.87 4.52 -13.25
C ALA A 176 46.84 3.09 -12.69
N TRP A 177 45.77 2.34 -12.98
CA TRP A 177 45.56 0.94 -12.54
C TRP A 177 45.37 0.70 -11.03
N ARG A 178 45.46 1.73 -10.17
CA ARG A 178 45.16 1.58 -8.72
C ARG A 178 43.69 1.35 -8.39
N SER A 179 42.81 1.86 -9.25
CA SER A 179 41.37 1.66 -9.12
C SER A 179 40.81 1.34 -10.48
N VAL A 180 40.25 0.13 -10.59
CA VAL A 180 39.60 -0.38 -11.79
C VAL A 180 38.23 -0.88 -11.37
N SER A 181 37.18 -0.28 -11.93
CA SER A 181 35.82 -0.75 -11.78
C SER A 181 35.49 -1.72 -12.92
N MET A 182 34.75 -2.79 -12.61
CA MET A 182 34.42 -3.83 -13.58
C MET A 182 32.93 -4.11 -13.56
N ASP A 183 32.31 -4.21 -14.74
CA ASP A 183 30.91 -4.57 -14.89
C ASP A 183 30.70 -5.53 -16.06
N PHE A 184 29.62 -6.30 -16.03
CA PHE A 184 29.21 -7.19 -17.10
C PHE A 184 27.88 -6.76 -17.68
N ILE A 185 27.88 -6.44 -18.98
CA ILE A 185 26.66 -6.19 -19.74
C ILE A 185 26.29 -7.47 -20.47
N PHE A 186 25.05 -7.92 -20.31
CA PHE A 186 24.48 -9.10 -20.99
C PHE A 186 23.22 -8.73 -21.77
N GLY A 187 22.82 -9.58 -22.72
CA GLY A 187 21.60 -9.38 -23.51
C GLY A 187 21.80 -8.52 -24.76
N LEU A 188 23.05 -8.36 -25.21
CA LEU A 188 23.37 -7.70 -26.47
C LEU A 188 23.05 -8.62 -27.66
N PRO A 189 22.81 -8.06 -28.87
CA PRO A 189 22.67 -8.86 -30.08
C PRO A 189 23.84 -9.83 -30.24
N PRO A 190 23.58 -11.10 -30.63
CA PRO A 190 24.64 -12.08 -30.78
C PRO A 190 25.59 -11.65 -31.89
N ASP A 191 26.89 -11.74 -31.61
CA ASP A 191 27.90 -11.62 -32.66
C ASP A 191 28.00 -12.90 -33.50
N GLU A 192 28.92 -12.92 -34.48
CA GLU A 192 29.17 -14.09 -35.34
C GLU A 192 29.53 -15.37 -34.56
N GLN A 193 30.01 -15.22 -33.32
CA GLN A 193 30.43 -16.29 -32.44
C GLN A 193 29.36 -16.63 -31.37
N LYS A 194 28.15 -16.04 -31.51
CA LYS A 194 26.98 -16.16 -30.64
C LYS A 194 27.22 -15.67 -29.20
N ARG A 195 28.12 -14.72 -29.00
CA ARG A 195 28.36 -14.07 -27.71
C ARG A 195 27.40 -12.89 -27.55
N THR A 196 26.83 -12.75 -26.35
CA THR A 196 25.79 -11.75 -26.03
C THR A 196 26.15 -10.87 -24.84
N GLY A 197 27.41 -10.91 -24.40
CA GLY A 197 27.89 -10.16 -23.26
C GLY A 197 29.27 -9.59 -23.44
N VAL A 198 29.51 -8.45 -22.78
CA VAL A 198 30.76 -7.69 -22.79
C VAL A 198 31.15 -7.39 -21.35
N LEU A 199 32.43 -7.61 -21.04
CA LEU A 199 33.06 -7.15 -19.82
C LEU A 199 33.55 -5.72 -20.02
N VAL A 200 33.14 -4.83 -19.14
CA VAL A 200 33.51 -3.42 -19.13
C VAL A 200 34.51 -3.21 -18.00
N LEU A 201 35.72 -2.75 -18.34
CA LEU A 201 36.73 -2.32 -17.39
C LEU A 201 36.87 -0.80 -17.47
N TRP A 202 36.67 -0.12 -16.35
CA TRP A 202 36.77 1.33 -16.23
C TRP A 202 37.95 1.71 -15.33
N ILE A 203 38.90 2.47 -15.85
CA ILE A 203 40.09 2.92 -15.12
C ILE A 203 39.84 4.34 -14.59
N ASP A 204 39.67 4.46 -13.28
CA ASP A 204 39.13 5.68 -12.65
C ASP A 204 39.98 6.93 -12.89
N LEU A 205 41.30 6.84 -12.73
CA LEU A 205 42.19 8.00 -12.93
C LEU A 205 42.30 8.39 -14.40
N ALA A 206 42.40 7.39 -15.28
CA ALA A 206 42.68 7.63 -16.68
C ALA A 206 41.41 8.10 -17.42
N LYS A 207 40.21 7.71 -16.95
CA LYS A 207 38.93 7.79 -17.67
C LYS A 207 38.92 6.97 -18.97
N TRP A 208 39.63 5.84 -18.97
CA TRP A 208 39.67 4.91 -20.10
C TRP A 208 38.72 3.75 -19.82
N CYS A 209 38.04 3.31 -20.88
CA CYS A 209 37.16 2.15 -20.87
C CYS A 209 37.74 1.08 -21.80
N ILE A 210 37.87 -0.14 -21.30
CA ILE A 210 38.27 -1.31 -22.09
C ILE A 210 37.08 -2.26 -22.15
N LEU A 211 36.68 -2.61 -23.37
CA LEU A 211 35.59 -3.56 -23.63
C LEU A 211 36.19 -4.89 -24.07
N LEU A 212 35.95 -5.94 -23.29
CA LEU A 212 36.37 -7.28 -23.61
C LEU A 212 35.15 -8.14 -23.91
N GLN A 213 35.16 -8.82 -25.06
CA GLN A 213 34.11 -9.76 -25.40
C GLN A 213 34.08 -10.89 -24.38
N SER A 214 32.92 -11.20 -23.80
CA SER A 214 32.85 -12.26 -22.79
C SER A 214 33.18 -13.62 -23.42
N PRO A 215 34.04 -14.45 -22.80
CA PRO A 215 34.16 -15.84 -23.21
C PRO A 215 32.80 -16.52 -23.01
N ARG A 216 32.45 -17.45 -23.92
CA ARG A 216 31.13 -18.10 -24.00
C ARG A 216 30.56 -18.38 -22.60
N MET A 217 29.46 -17.67 -22.29
CA MET A 217 28.56 -17.81 -21.15
C MET A 217 29.10 -18.65 -19.97
N LEU A 218 29.81 -18.03 -19.04
CA LEU A 218 29.82 -18.52 -17.66
C LEU A 218 28.40 -18.36 -17.13
N ARG A 219 27.60 -19.45 -17.18
CA ARG A 219 26.29 -19.53 -16.54
C ARG A 219 26.42 -18.97 -15.11
N ARG A 220 25.64 -17.95 -14.77
CA ARG A 220 25.45 -17.48 -13.39
C ARG A 220 25.06 -18.69 -12.52
N ARG A 221 26.02 -19.34 -11.86
CA ARG A 221 25.71 -20.25 -10.76
C ARG A 221 25.33 -19.37 -9.58
N ARG A 222 24.14 -19.60 -9.02
CA ARG A 222 23.73 -18.96 -7.75
C ARG A 222 24.86 -19.14 -6.73
N PRO A 223 25.27 -18.11 -5.98
CA PRO A 223 26.32 -18.26 -5.00
C PRO A 223 25.85 -19.20 -3.89
N ARG A 224 26.47 -20.38 -3.77
CA ARG A 224 26.50 -21.09 -2.48
C ARG A 224 27.40 -20.29 -1.56
N ARG A 225 26.93 -20.03 -0.34
CA ARG A 225 27.70 -19.42 0.73
C ARG A 225 28.98 -20.24 0.97
N SER A 226 30.12 -19.76 0.49
CA SER A 226 31.43 -20.14 1.02
C SER A 226 32.44 -19.05 0.70
N SER A 227 33.02 -18.51 1.76
CA SER A 227 34.05 -17.49 1.77
C SER A 227 35.36 -18.05 1.22
N SER A 228 35.70 -17.75 -0.02
CA SER A 228 37.07 -17.91 -0.53
C SER A 228 37.23 -17.08 -1.79
N ILE A 229 38.01 -16.01 -1.69
CA ILE A 229 38.45 -15.16 -2.79
C ILE A 229 39.42 -16.01 -3.62
N SER A 230 38.99 -16.43 -4.82
CA SER A 230 39.90 -17.03 -5.80
C SER A 230 40.52 -15.92 -6.64
N TYR A 231 41.83 -15.72 -6.50
CA TYR A 231 42.66 -14.92 -7.39
C TYR A 231 42.66 -15.59 -8.77
N PHE A 232 42.23 -14.88 -9.81
CA PHE A 232 42.47 -15.28 -11.20
C PHE A 232 43.74 -14.58 -11.67
N ASP A 233 44.75 -15.37 -12.03
CA ASP A 233 46.03 -14.92 -12.56
C ASP A 233 45.86 -14.53 -14.04
N ILE A 234 46.20 -13.28 -14.41
CA ILE A 234 45.90 -12.68 -15.72
C ILE A 234 47.05 -12.87 -16.73
N THR A 235 48.06 -13.69 -16.42
CA THR A 235 49.29 -13.76 -17.24
C THR A 235 49.15 -14.57 -18.55
N ALA A 236 47.97 -15.08 -18.90
CA ALA A 236 47.81 -16.02 -20.03
C ALA A 236 47.25 -15.42 -21.34
N CYS A 237 47.07 -14.10 -21.47
CA CYS A 237 46.49 -13.51 -22.70
C CYS A 237 47.40 -12.51 -23.44
N LEU A 238 48.72 -12.54 -23.18
CA LEU A 238 49.69 -11.82 -24.00
C LEU A 238 50.75 -12.81 -24.51
N ASN A 239 50.39 -13.51 -25.59
CA ASN A 239 51.25 -13.87 -26.73
C ASN A 239 50.38 -14.41 -27.87
#